data_AF-A0A8S3RDS1-F1
#
_entry.id   AF-A0A8S3RDS1-F1
#
_cell.length_a   1.000
_cell.length_b   1.000
_cell.length_c   1.000
_cell.angle_alpha   90.00
_cell.angle_beta   90.00
_cell.angle_gamma   90.00
#
_symmetry.space_group_name_H-M   'P 1'
#
loop_
_entity.id
_entity.type
_entity.pdbx_description
1 polymer ?
#
loop_
_entity_poly.entity_id
_entity_poly.type
_entity_poly.pdbx_seq_one_letter_code
_entity_poly.pdbx_strand_id
1 'polypeptide(L)'
;MPLEDTWQTRSSIKHISSLAVDGNENTFTFTQASRNPCWSVDLGKTVHVKQINIINRKDCCGDRLENIEVTVGFDHNKMKNCCNFKGPGKTGQVIMLACKTPIAGRYVTILLRGMLHHLSLAEVQVLGYTVSTYNENCSTPVGDASCYNNMVCVSGICDCEIPAMQYHYPYDKSCKAISTYNENCSTLVGDTSCYNNMVCVSGICDCEIPAMQYHDPYAKSCEARAKYKEPCQTSEDGSNCYSNMICVSGVCGCNTTQYYNPNVHSCNESKLP
;
A
#
# COMPACT_ATOMS: atom_id res chain seq x y z
N MET A 1 12.08 -3.09 13.80
CA MET A 1 12.34 -2.06 12.78
C MET A 1 12.69 -0.76 13.49
N PRO A 2 13.80 -0.08 13.17
CA PRO A 2 14.18 1.14 13.88
C PRO A 2 13.44 2.35 13.30
N LEU A 3 12.75 3.07 14.19
CA LEU A 3 12.28 4.46 14.13
C LEU A 3 12.11 5.07 12.72
N GLU A 4 10.92 4.92 12.14
CA GLU A 4 10.49 5.87 11.10
C GLU A 4 10.17 7.21 11.77
N ASP A 5 11.00 8.22 11.50
CA ASP A 5 10.77 9.57 12.02
C ASP A 5 9.54 10.16 11.33
N THR A 6 8.54 10.55 12.12
CA THR A 6 7.31 11.14 11.63
C THR A 6 7.17 12.58 12.08
N TRP A 7 6.49 13.39 11.30
CA TRP A 7 6.10 14.74 11.69
C TRP A 7 4.71 15.09 11.17
N GLN A 8 4.08 16.09 11.80
CA GLN A 8 2.80 16.62 11.36
C GLN A 8 2.69 18.11 11.68
N THR A 9 1.85 18.82 10.94
CA THR A 9 1.61 20.24 11.16
C THR A 9 0.86 20.46 12.48
N ARG A 10 1.43 21.27 13.38
CA ARG A 10 0.81 21.69 14.66
C ARG A 10 0.21 20.52 15.45
N SER A 11 1.07 19.67 15.98
CA SER A 11 0.68 18.49 16.78
C SER A 11 -0.20 18.82 17.98
N SER A 12 -1.21 17.99 18.22
CA SER A 12 -1.85 17.88 19.54
C SER A 12 -0.94 17.08 20.49
N ILE A 13 -0.87 17.49 21.77
CA ILE A 13 0.01 16.89 22.79
C ILE A 13 -0.29 15.39 23.00
N LYS A 14 -1.54 14.95 22.81
CA LYS A 14 -1.96 13.55 23.03
C LYS A 14 -1.97 12.69 21.77
N HIS A 15 -1.87 13.30 20.60
CA HIS A 15 -2.07 12.63 19.31
C HIS A 15 -0.91 12.99 18.37
N ILE A 16 0.26 12.47 18.73
CA ILE A 16 1.52 12.73 18.03
C ILE A 16 1.57 12.00 16.68
N SER A 17 2.48 12.42 15.79
CA SER A 17 2.59 11.91 14.42
C SER A 17 2.92 10.42 14.34
N SER A 18 3.66 9.88 15.32
CA SER A 18 4.09 8.47 15.28
C SER A 18 2.96 7.48 15.47
N LEU A 19 1.79 7.93 15.96
CA LEU A 19 0.62 7.07 16.13
C LEU A 19 0.02 6.58 14.80
N ALA A 20 0.42 7.15 13.66
CA ALA A 20 -0.02 6.65 12.35
C ALA A 20 0.85 5.50 11.83
N VAL A 21 1.94 5.13 12.52
CA VAL A 21 2.86 4.06 12.10
C VAL A 21 3.26 3.18 13.28
N ASP A 22 2.41 3.12 14.31
CA ASP A 22 2.67 2.33 15.52
C ASP A 22 2.09 0.90 15.43
N GLY A 23 1.40 0.58 14.33
CA GLY A 23 0.76 -0.72 14.10
C GLY A 23 -0.54 -0.92 14.88
N ASN A 24 -1.08 0.12 15.52
CA ASN A 24 -2.32 0.05 16.28
C ASN A 24 -3.39 0.97 15.67
N GLU A 25 -4.26 0.37 14.86
CA GLU A 25 -5.33 1.09 14.18
C GLU A 25 -6.41 1.68 15.12
N ASN A 26 -6.31 1.51 16.44
CA ASN A 26 -7.20 2.13 17.43
C ASN A 26 -6.64 3.43 18.01
N THR A 27 -5.34 3.71 17.82
CA THR A 27 -4.74 5.02 18.05
C THR A 27 -4.90 5.89 16.80
N PHE A 28 -4.71 7.20 16.94
CA PHE A 28 -4.74 8.11 15.80
C PHE A 28 -3.95 9.39 16.07
N THR A 29 -3.39 9.94 14.99
CA THR A 29 -2.77 11.25 14.93
C THR A 29 -3.81 12.35 14.88
N PHE A 30 -3.48 13.55 15.34
CA PHE A 30 -4.38 14.70 15.26
C PHE A 30 -3.61 16.02 15.18
N THR A 31 -3.84 16.78 14.12
CA THR A 31 -3.34 18.15 13.99
C THR A 31 -4.32 19.15 14.59
N GLN A 32 -3.82 20.27 15.10
CA GLN A 32 -4.66 21.45 15.29
C GLN A 32 -5.21 21.94 13.94
N ALA A 33 -6.35 22.64 14.00
CA ALA A 33 -6.94 23.24 12.81
C ALA A 33 -5.95 24.23 12.20
N SER A 34 -5.56 23.97 10.96
CA SER A 34 -4.64 24.84 10.21
C SER A 34 -4.93 24.74 8.73
N ARG A 35 -4.43 25.70 7.95
CA ARG A 35 -4.56 25.64 6.50
C ARG A 35 -3.58 24.62 5.96
N ASN A 36 -4.08 23.69 5.17
CA ASN A 36 -3.32 22.59 4.58
C ASN A 36 -2.57 21.74 5.63
N PRO A 37 -3.28 21.14 6.62
CA PRO A 37 -2.62 20.28 7.59
C PRO A 37 -2.00 19.08 6.85
N CYS A 38 -0.83 18.66 7.30
CA CYS A 38 -0.15 17.50 6.74
C CYS A 38 0.47 16.62 7.81
N TRP A 39 0.72 15.40 7.40
CA TRP A 39 1.50 14.39 8.11
C TRP A 39 2.52 13.81 7.14
N SER A 40 3.70 13.47 7.63
CA SER A 40 4.76 12.91 6.80
C SER A 40 5.62 11.93 7.60
N VAL A 41 6.19 10.97 6.88
CA VAL A 41 7.06 9.94 7.41
C VAL A 41 8.34 9.84 6.59
N ASP A 42 9.45 9.64 7.31
CA ASP A 42 10.74 9.24 6.76
C ASP A 42 10.86 7.71 6.80
N LEU A 43 10.89 7.09 5.62
CA LEU A 43 11.02 5.63 5.47
C LEU A 43 12.43 5.10 5.83
N GLY A 44 13.35 5.99 6.24
CA GLY A 44 14.74 5.70 6.59
C GLY A 44 15.66 5.39 5.39
N LYS A 45 15.08 5.00 4.26
CA LYS A 45 15.77 4.64 3.01
C LYS A 45 14.94 5.01 1.79
N THR A 46 15.56 4.97 0.61
CA THR A 46 14.83 5.14 -0.65
C THR A 46 13.98 3.90 -0.93
N VAL A 47 12.68 4.13 -1.11
CA VAL A 47 11.67 3.14 -1.49
C VAL A 47 10.99 3.61 -2.77
N HIS A 48 10.76 2.69 -3.70
CA HIS A 48 9.84 2.87 -4.81
C HIS A 48 8.42 2.62 -4.31
N VAL A 49 7.76 3.70 -3.89
CA VAL A 49 6.41 3.65 -3.31
C VAL A 49 5.41 3.32 -4.42
N LYS A 50 4.66 2.23 -4.21
CA LYS A 50 3.64 1.71 -5.13
C LYS A 50 2.23 2.12 -4.68
N GLN A 51 1.95 2.02 -3.39
CA GLN A 51 0.61 2.22 -2.83
C GLN A 51 0.71 2.76 -1.40
N ILE A 52 -0.28 3.56 -1.01
CA ILE A 52 -0.44 4.04 0.37
C ILE A 52 -1.83 3.61 0.84
N ASN A 53 -1.89 2.90 1.96
CA ASN A 53 -3.15 2.64 2.66
C ASN A 53 -3.28 3.63 3.82
N ILE A 54 -4.43 4.29 3.90
CA ILE A 54 -4.77 5.19 5.00
C ILE A 54 -5.95 4.59 5.75
N ILE A 55 -5.75 4.24 7.02
CA ILE A 55 -6.84 3.90 7.93
C ILE A 55 -7.30 5.18 8.62
N ASN A 56 -8.58 5.51 8.40
CA ASN A 56 -9.20 6.70 8.97
C ASN A 56 -9.58 6.48 10.44
N ARG A 57 -9.75 7.59 11.17
CA ARG A 57 -10.15 7.61 12.58
C ARG A 57 -11.43 6.78 12.82
N LYS A 58 -11.44 5.92 13.85
CA LYS A 58 -12.47 4.88 14.08
C LYS A 58 -13.61 5.24 15.04
N ASP A 59 -13.48 6.28 15.87
CA ASP A 59 -14.46 6.65 16.89
C ASP A 59 -15.47 7.70 16.42
N CYS A 60 -15.07 8.64 15.57
CA CYS A 60 -15.97 9.61 14.93
C CYS A 60 -15.30 10.32 13.75
N CYS A 61 -16.08 11.19 13.09
CA CYS A 61 -15.53 12.33 12.37
C CYS A 61 -14.68 11.95 11.15
N GLY A 62 -14.91 10.76 10.57
CA GLY A 62 -14.15 10.28 9.41
C GLY A 62 -14.37 11.12 8.15
N ASP A 63 -15.48 11.87 8.09
CA ASP A 63 -15.80 12.81 7.02
C ASP A 63 -14.76 13.92 6.86
N ARG A 64 -13.99 14.23 7.91
CA ARG A 64 -12.91 15.24 7.87
C ARG A 64 -11.74 14.85 6.96
N LEU A 65 -11.59 13.58 6.65
CA LEU A 65 -10.55 13.11 5.74
C LEU A 65 -11.06 13.27 4.30
N GLU A 66 -10.78 14.41 3.69
CA GLU A 66 -11.19 14.74 2.32
C GLU A 66 -10.13 15.60 1.63
N ASN A 67 -10.18 15.67 0.29
CA ASN A 67 -9.24 16.42 -0.54
C ASN A 67 -7.76 16.15 -0.19
N ILE A 68 -7.43 14.87 -0.02
CA ILE A 68 -6.08 14.42 0.31
C ILE A 68 -5.23 14.34 -0.95
N GLU A 69 -4.01 14.86 -0.84
CA GLU A 69 -2.92 14.71 -1.79
C GLU A 69 -1.78 13.93 -1.12
N VAL A 70 -1.37 12.83 -1.74
CA VAL A 70 -0.22 12.03 -1.28
C VAL A 70 0.95 12.28 -2.21
N THR A 71 2.08 12.65 -1.63
CA THR A 71 3.31 12.96 -2.38
C THR A 71 4.49 12.16 -1.85
N VAL A 72 5.41 11.83 -2.77
CA VAL A 72 6.60 11.01 -2.51
C VAL A 72 7.84 11.70 -3.09
N GLY A 73 8.96 11.70 -2.37
CA GLY A 73 10.15 12.42 -2.79
C GLY A 73 11.39 12.09 -1.96
N PHE A 74 12.56 12.49 -2.46
CA PHE A 74 13.85 12.28 -1.80
C PHE A 74 14.14 13.29 -0.70
N ASP A 75 13.52 14.46 -0.80
CA ASP A 75 13.57 15.55 0.17
C ASP A 75 12.23 16.31 0.10
N HIS A 76 11.96 17.16 1.09
CA HIS A 76 10.71 17.92 1.18
C HIS A 76 10.53 18.99 0.08
N ASN A 77 11.56 19.30 -0.71
CA ASN A 77 11.49 20.28 -1.80
C ASN A 77 11.17 19.64 -3.16
N LYS A 78 11.44 18.34 -3.32
CA LYS A 78 11.28 17.59 -4.58
C LYS A 78 10.23 16.48 -4.46
N MET A 79 9.03 16.87 -4.04
CA MET A 79 7.90 15.96 -3.86
C MET A 79 7.12 15.79 -5.17
N LYS A 80 6.79 14.55 -5.54
CA LYS A 80 5.95 14.21 -6.70
C LYS A 80 4.60 13.69 -6.23
N ASN A 81 3.52 14.08 -6.91
CA ASN A 81 2.19 13.55 -6.63
C ASN A 81 2.12 12.05 -6.97
N CYS A 82 1.85 11.22 -5.97
CA CYS A 82 1.61 9.78 -6.13
C CYS A 82 0.13 9.53 -6.47
N CYS A 83 -0.76 9.98 -5.59
CA CYS A 83 -2.19 9.73 -5.67
C CYS A 83 -2.98 10.80 -4.93
N ASN A 84 -4.29 10.84 -5.15
CA ASN A 84 -5.20 11.81 -4.53
C ASN A 84 -6.50 11.12 -4.11
N PHE A 85 -7.13 11.61 -3.05
CA PHE A 85 -8.43 11.15 -2.58
C PHE A 85 -9.36 12.35 -2.39
N LYS A 86 -10.46 12.39 -3.15
CA LYS A 86 -11.43 13.49 -3.05
C LYS A 86 -12.21 13.47 -1.74
N GLY A 87 -12.55 12.29 -1.23
CA GLY A 87 -13.39 12.16 -0.04
C GLY A 87 -14.84 12.60 -0.25
N PRO A 88 -15.59 12.79 0.85
CA PRO A 88 -15.14 12.57 2.24
C PRO A 88 -14.97 11.10 2.58
N GLY A 89 -14.07 10.82 3.52
CA GLY A 89 -13.90 9.48 4.10
C GLY A 89 -15.05 9.12 5.03
N LYS A 90 -15.13 7.83 5.41
CA LYS A 90 -16.02 7.35 6.48
C LYS A 90 -15.20 7.02 7.73
N THR A 91 -15.86 7.04 8.89
CA THR A 91 -15.27 6.60 10.16
C THR A 91 -14.73 5.17 10.01
N GLY A 92 -13.46 4.98 10.35
CA GLY A 92 -12.75 3.70 10.27
C GLY A 92 -12.50 3.17 8.85
N GLN A 93 -12.73 3.98 7.82
CA GLN A 93 -12.51 3.54 6.44
C GLN A 93 -11.02 3.29 6.18
N VAL A 94 -10.71 2.15 5.57
CA VAL A 94 -9.43 1.90 4.90
C VAL A 94 -9.53 2.45 3.47
N ILE A 95 -8.64 3.38 3.14
CA ILE A 95 -8.54 4.04 1.83
C ILE A 95 -7.22 3.59 1.20
N MET A 96 -7.31 2.79 0.14
CA MET A 96 -6.16 2.26 -0.59
C MET A 96 -5.91 3.15 -1.81
N LEU A 97 -4.73 3.75 -1.90
CA LEU A 97 -4.38 4.70 -2.95
C LEU A 97 -3.10 4.25 -3.66
N ALA A 98 -3.27 3.67 -4.85
CA ALA A 98 -2.16 3.31 -5.71
C ALA A 98 -1.55 4.56 -6.39
N CYS A 99 -0.22 4.64 -6.45
CA CYS A 99 0.45 5.63 -7.30
C CYS A 99 0.19 5.29 -8.78
N LYS A 100 0.10 6.31 -9.64
CA LYS A 100 -0.02 6.08 -11.11
C LYS A 100 1.11 5.22 -11.68
N THR A 101 2.31 5.38 -11.13
CA THR A 101 3.52 4.63 -11.40
C THR A 101 4.35 4.61 -10.12
N PRO A 102 5.15 3.58 -9.82
CA PRO A 102 5.99 3.57 -8.63
C PRO A 102 6.91 4.78 -8.57
N ILE A 103 6.93 5.49 -7.43
CA ILE A 103 7.74 6.72 -7.25
C ILE A 103 8.86 6.43 -6.27
N ALA A 104 10.11 6.58 -6.72
CA ALA A 104 11.27 6.54 -5.84
C ALA A 104 11.29 7.76 -4.91
N GLY A 105 11.37 7.52 -3.60
CA GLY A 105 11.50 8.55 -2.58
C GLY A 105 11.81 7.97 -1.20
N ARG A 106 12.16 8.86 -0.27
CA ARG A 106 12.40 8.55 1.14
C ARG A 106 11.28 9.07 2.04
N TYR A 107 10.65 10.17 1.62
CA TYR A 107 9.58 10.82 2.35
C TYR A 107 8.25 10.59 1.68
N VAL A 108 7.23 10.27 2.48
CA VAL A 108 5.82 10.29 2.08
C VAL A 108 5.14 11.41 2.85
N THR A 109 4.34 12.22 2.18
CA THR A 109 3.55 13.29 2.80
C THR A 109 2.09 13.17 2.39
N ILE A 110 1.21 13.19 3.38
CA ILE A 110 -0.25 13.24 3.25
C ILE A 110 -0.69 14.66 3.60
N LEU A 111 -1.23 15.37 2.62
CA LEU A 111 -1.66 16.76 2.73
C LEU A 111 -3.17 16.86 2.52
N LEU A 112 -3.86 17.54 3.44
CA LEU A 112 -5.25 17.92 3.21
C LEU A 112 -5.27 19.24 2.44
N ARG A 113 -5.50 19.20 1.12
CA ARG A 113 -5.27 20.35 0.24
C ARG A 113 -6.39 21.38 0.29
N GLY A 114 -6.01 22.64 0.42
CA GLY A 114 -6.89 23.81 0.25
C GLY A 114 -7.78 24.12 1.45
N MET A 115 -7.76 23.32 2.52
CA MET A 115 -8.73 23.45 3.61
C MET A 115 -8.12 23.89 4.93
N LEU A 116 -8.90 24.62 5.73
CA LEU A 116 -8.61 24.94 7.12
C LEU A 116 -9.32 23.92 8.00
N HIS A 117 -8.65 22.80 8.29
CA HIS A 117 -9.25 21.65 8.96
C HIS A 117 -8.23 20.92 9.85
N HIS A 118 -8.70 19.86 10.52
CA HIS A 118 -7.87 18.91 11.25
C HIS A 118 -7.54 17.73 10.34
N LEU A 119 -6.31 17.22 10.41
CA LEU A 119 -5.93 15.93 9.85
C LEU A 119 -5.87 14.90 10.98
N SER A 120 -6.49 13.75 10.76
CA SER A 120 -6.44 12.61 11.68
C SER A 120 -6.27 11.33 10.89
N LEU A 121 -5.26 10.55 11.25
CA LEU A 121 -4.89 9.30 10.59
C LEU A 121 -4.76 8.25 11.69
N ALA A 122 -5.53 7.17 11.62
CA ALA A 122 -5.39 6.07 12.56
C ALA A 122 -4.12 5.28 12.28
N GLU A 123 -3.91 4.92 11.01
CA GLU A 123 -2.71 4.20 10.57
C GLU A 123 -2.41 4.54 9.11
N VAL A 124 -1.15 4.52 8.72
CA VAL A 124 -0.66 4.72 7.36
C VAL A 124 0.32 3.61 7.04
N GLN A 125 0.03 2.86 5.98
CA GLN A 125 0.91 1.81 5.49
C GLN A 125 1.44 2.22 4.12
N VAL A 126 2.77 2.20 3.97
CA VAL A 126 3.45 2.53 2.72
C VAL A 126 3.95 1.24 2.08
N LEU A 127 3.31 0.84 0.99
CA LEU A 127 3.69 -0.34 0.23
C LEU A 127 4.61 0.07 -0.91
N GLY A 128 5.72 -0.63 -1.04
CA GLY A 128 6.73 -0.34 -2.03
C GLY A 128 7.88 -1.31 -1.97
N TYR A 129 8.89 -1.05 -2.78
CA TYR A 129 10.07 -1.89 -2.86
C TYR A 129 11.33 -1.04 -2.78
N THR A 130 12.35 -1.54 -2.10
CA THR A 130 13.68 -0.93 -2.20
C THR A 130 14.42 -1.61 -3.33
N VAL A 131 14.88 -0.84 -4.31
CA VAL A 131 15.92 -1.32 -5.20
C VAL A 131 17.18 -1.34 -4.35
N SER A 132 17.62 -2.53 -3.94
CA SER A 132 18.93 -2.69 -3.34
C SER A 132 19.96 -2.46 -4.44
N THR A 133 20.27 -1.19 -4.72
CA THR A 133 21.47 -0.86 -5.48
C THR A 133 22.63 -1.21 -4.57
N TYR A 134 23.23 -2.37 -4.80
CA TYR A 134 24.54 -2.64 -4.22
C TYR A 134 25.48 -1.62 -4.86
N ASN A 135 26.09 -0.75 -4.04
CA ASN A 135 26.98 0.34 -4.48
C ASN A 135 28.34 -0.20 -4.96
N GLU A 136 28.33 -1.13 -5.91
CA GLU A 136 29.52 -1.45 -6.69
C GLU A 136 29.44 -0.61 -7.96
N ASN A 137 30.20 0.48 -7.94
CA ASN A 137 30.40 1.31 -9.12
C ASN A 137 31.07 0.43 -10.17
N CYS A 138 30.44 0.29 -11.33
CA CYS A 138 31.01 -0.39 -12.50
C CYS A 138 31.48 0.65 -13.52
N SER A 139 32.57 0.33 -14.23
CA SER A 139 33.11 1.19 -15.29
C SER A 139 32.53 0.72 -16.63
N THR A 140 32.00 1.62 -17.45
CA THR A 140 31.49 1.29 -18.80
C THR A 140 32.65 0.98 -19.75
N PRO A 141 32.51 0.01 -20.69
CA PRO A 141 31.38 -0.17 -21.60
C PRO A 141 30.32 -1.19 -21.14
N VAL A 142 29.13 -1.11 -21.73
CA VAL A 142 28.04 -2.11 -21.57
C VAL A 142 28.59 -3.52 -21.82
N GLY A 143 28.46 -4.41 -20.83
CA GLY A 143 28.95 -5.79 -20.88
C GLY A 143 30.29 -6.06 -20.20
N ASP A 144 30.85 -5.11 -19.44
CA ASP A 144 32.06 -5.37 -18.66
C ASP A 144 31.78 -6.32 -17.48
N ALA A 145 32.70 -7.26 -17.23
CA ALA A 145 32.61 -8.32 -16.22
C ALA A 145 32.78 -7.81 -14.77
N SER A 146 32.50 -6.53 -14.53
CA SER A 146 32.68 -5.86 -13.23
C SER A 146 31.51 -6.11 -12.27
N CYS A 147 30.35 -6.52 -12.78
CA CYS A 147 29.20 -6.87 -11.96
C CYS A 147 29.16 -8.38 -11.67
N TYR A 148 28.80 -8.74 -10.44
CA TYR A 148 28.76 -10.13 -10.02
C TYR A 148 27.60 -10.89 -10.67
N ASN A 149 27.83 -12.18 -10.93
CA ASN A 149 26.83 -13.12 -11.46
C ASN A 149 26.20 -12.65 -12.77
N ASN A 150 24.86 -12.50 -12.79
CA ASN A 150 24.06 -12.11 -13.94
C ASN A 150 23.58 -10.65 -13.85
N MET A 151 24.22 -9.83 -13.01
CA MET A 151 23.96 -8.39 -12.97
C MET A 151 24.68 -7.69 -14.12
N VAL A 152 24.15 -6.54 -14.56
CA VAL A 152 24.72 -5.74 -15.64
C VAL A 152 24.99 -4.31 -15.16
N CYS A 153 25.97 -3.67 -15.78
CA CYS A 153 26.28 -2.28 -15.48
C CYS A 153 25.26 -1.33 -16.13
N VAL A 154 24.35 -0.77 -15.34
CA VAL A 154 23.35 0.22 -15.77
C VAL A 154 23.75 1.58 -15.23
N SER A 155 24.18 2.48 -16.12
CA SER A 155 24.56 3.87 -15.77
C SER A 155 25.64 3.97 -14.68
N GLY A 156 26.60 3.03 -14.67
CA GLY A 156 27.71 3.03 -13.71
C GLY A 156 27.41 2.31 -12.39
N ILE A 157 26.26 1.63 -12.28
CA ILE A 157 25.86 0.84 -11.11
C ILE A 157 25.49 -0.59 -11.55
N CYS A 158 25.89 -1.60 -10.78
CA CYS A 158 25.44 -2.97 -11.02
C CYS A 158 23.96 -3.13 -10.66
N ASP A 159 23.13 -3.47 -11.63
CA ASP A 159 21.69 -3.66 -11.49
C ASP A 159 21.19 -4.80 -12.39
N CYS A 160 19.93 -5.19 -12.26
CA CYS A 160 19.30 -6.15 -13.13
C CYS A 160 19.01 -5.56 -14.50
N GLU A 161 19.27 -6.33 -15.55
CA GLU A 161 19.08 -5.91 -16.94
C GLU A 161 17.62 -5.54 -17.22
N ILE A 162 16.68 -6.24 -16.56
CA ILE A 162 15.25 -6.06 -16.76
C ILE A 162 14.56 -5.82 -15.40
N PRO A 163 14.61 -4.59 -14.84
CA PRO A 163 14.06 -4.29 -13.51
C PRO A 163 12.54 -4.52 -13.38
N ALA A 164 11.82 -4.55 -14.51
CA ALA A 164 10.38 -4.83 -14.53
C ALA A 164 10.04 -6.33 -14.35
N MET A 165 11.02 -7.21 -14.53
CA MET A 165 10.85 -8.67 -14.47
C MET A 165 11.86 -9.35 -13.55
N GLN A 166 12.81 -8.61 -12.99
CA GLN A 166 13.85 -9.14 -12.13
C GLN A 166 13.96 -8.30 -10.86
N TYR A 167 14.30 -8.97 -9.77
CA TYR A 167 14.66 -8.34 -8.51
C TYR A 167 16.06 -8.79 -8.09
N HIS A 168 16.73 -7.95 -7.31
CA HIS A 168 18.04 -8.27 -6.76
C HIS A 168 17.91 -9.18 -5.54
N TYR A 169 18.60 -10.32 -5.55
CA TYR A 169 18.68 -11.25 -4.44
C TYR A 169 20.01 -11.06 -3.67
N PRO A 170 19.96 -10.56 -2.43
CA PRO A 170 21.15 -10.09 -1.72
C PRO A 170 22.06 -11.20 -1.22
N TYR A 171 21.56 -12.44 -1.11
CA TYR A 171 22.33 -13.54 -0.53
C TYR A 171 23.42 -14.05 -1.48
N ASP A 172 23.06 -14.29 -2.74
CA ASP A 172 24.02 -14.73 -3.76
C ASP A 172 24.45 -13.59 -4.70
N LYS A 173 23.99 -12.35 -4.47
CA LYS A 173 24.27 -11.16 -5.28
C LYS A 173 23.91 -11.37 -6.76
N SER A 174 22.70 -11.84 -7.02
CA SER A 174 22.23 -12.13 -8.38
C SER A 174 20.85 -11.53 -8.66
N CYS A 175 20.50 -11.43 -9.93
CA CYS A 175 19.17 -11.07 -10.37
C CYS A 175 18.30 -12.32 -10.49
N LYS A 176 17.14 -12.31 -9.83
CA LYS A 176 16.14 -13.39 -9.89
C LYS A 176 14.88 -12.89 -10.58
N ALA A 177 14.18 -13.79 -11.26
CA ALA A 177 12.90 -13.46 -11.88
C ALA A 177 11.86 -13.11 -10.81
N ILE A 178 11.08 -12.06 -11.06
CA ILE A 178 9.90 -11.71 -10.26
C ILE A 178 8.87 -12.84 -10.40
N SER A 179 8.31 -13.25 -9.27
CA SER A 179 7.31 -14.31 -9.16
C SER A 179 5.90 -13.73 -9.30
N THR A 180 5.02 -14.46 -9.98
CA THR A 180 3.62 -14.11 -10.20
C THR A 180 2.72 -14.78 -9.17
N TYR A 181 1.40 -14.54 -9.23
CA TYR A 181 0.45 -15.09 -8.28
C TYR A 181 0.60 -16.61 -8.12
N ASN A 182 0.59 -17.09 -6.88
CA ASN A 182 0.72 -18.49 -6.52
C ASN A 182 2.09 -19.13 -6.88
N GLU A 183 3.11 -18.33 -7.16
CA GLU A 183 4.49 -18.80 -7.33
C GLU A 183 5.33 -18.58 -6.07
N ASN A 184 6.40 -19.37 -5.94
CA ASN A 184 7.34 -19.28 -4.83
C ASN A 184 8.08 -17.94 -4.84
N CYS A 185 8.07 -17.27 -3.70
CA CYS A 185 8.76 -16.00 -3.48
C CYS A 185 9.75 -16.10 -2.33
N SER A 186 10.56 -15.06 -2.17
CA SER A 186 11.55 -15.00 -1.10
C SER A 186 11.15 -13.99 -0.03
N THR A 187 10.81 -14.47 1.15
CA THR A 187 10.50 -13.63 2.33
C THR A 187 11.69 -12.77 2.77
N LEU A 188 12.92 -13.15 2.42
CA LEU A 188 14.15 -12.42 2.75
C LEU A 188 14.31 -11.08 2.01
N VAL A 189 13.60 -10.89 0.91
CA VAL A 189 13.62 -9.65 0.10
C VAL A 189 12.26 -8.95 0.08
N GLY A 190 11.33 -9.40 0.92
CA GLY A 190 9.97 -8.85 1.04
C GLY A 190 9.22 -8.79 -0.29
N ASP A 191 8.48 -7.70 -0.48
CA ASP A 191 7.52 -7.49 -1.58
C ASP A 191 8.17 -7.23 -2.95
N THR A 192 9.49 -7.28 -3.03
CA THR A 192 10.23 -7.10 -4.29
C THR A 192 10.23 -8.37 -5.14
N SER A 193 10.05 -9.52 -4.51
CA SER A 193 10.06 -10.82 -5.18
C SER A 193 8.75 -11.14 -5.91
N CYS A 194 7.68 -10.38 -5.63
CA CYS A 194 6.36 -10.58 -6.22
C CYS A 194 5.98 -9.49 -7.22
N TYR A 195 5.25 -9.89 -8.26
CA TYR A 195 4.82 -8.98 -9.32
C TYR A 195 3.77 -7.98 -8.82
N ASN A 196 3.83 -6.76 -9.35
CA ASN A 196 2.86 -5.71 -9.08
C ASN A 196 2.71 -5.37 -7.58
N ASN A 197 1.50 -5.34 -7.03
CA ASN A 197 1.22 -5.06 -5.63
C ASN A 197 0.96 -6.31 -4.77
N MET A 198 1.39 -7.50 -5.25
CA MET A 198 1.41 -8.72 -4.44
C MET A 198 2.58 -8.69 -3.46
N VAL A 199 2.44 -9.45 -2.37
CA VAL A 199 3.44 -9.58 -1.31
C VAL A 199 3.77 -11.05 -1.08
N CYS A 200 4.92 -11.31 -0.45
CA CYS A 200 5.36 -12.68 -0.21
C CYS A 200 4.74 -13.24 1.09
N VAL A 201 3.59 -13.89 0.98
CA VAL A 201 2.84 -14.49 2.10
C VAL A 201 3.27 -15.95 2.27
N SER A 202 3.96 -16.25 3.37
CA SER A 202 4.40 -17.62 3.70
C SER A 202 5.22 -18.30 2.58
N GLY A 203 5.98 -17.51 1.81
CA GLY A 203 6.80 -18.02 0.70
C GLY A 203 6.07 -18.15 -0.64
N ILE A 204 4.82 -17.69 -0.73
CA ILE A 204 4.05 -17.64 -1.98
C ILE A 204 3.62 -16.20 -2.27
N CYS A 205 3.67 -15.78 -3.53
CA CYS A 205 3.13 -14.49 -3.93
C CYS A 205 1.60 -14.49 -3.88
N ASP A 206 1.06 -13.66 -3.00
CA ASP A 206 -0.38 -13.53 -2.76
C ASP A 206 -0.71 -12.09 -2.33
N CYS A 207 -1.99 -11.80 -2.17
CA CYS A 207 -2.46 -10.53 -1.64
C CYS A 207 -2.25 -10.46 -0.13
N GLU A 208 -1.77 -9.30 0.34
CA GLU A 208 -1.39 -9.08 1.73
C GLU A 208 -2.56 -9.32 2.69
N ILE A 209 -3.76 -8.90 2.27
CA ILE A 209 -4.97 -8.99 3.09
C ILE A 209 -6.05 -9.76 2.32
N PRO A 210 -6.03 -11.11 2.30
CA PRO A 210 -6.98 -11.90 1.52
C PRO A 210 -8.46 -11.64 1.87
N ALA A 211 -8.74 -11.16 3.09
CA ALA A 211 -10.08 -10.78 3.52
C ALA A 211 -10.59 -9.50 2.81
N MET A 212 -9.70 -8.60 2.43
CA MET A 212 -10.01 -7.29 1.82
C MET A 212 -9.63 -7.22 0.34
N GLN A 213 -8.75 -8.10 -0.11
CA GLN A 213 -8.23 -8.11 -1.47
C GLN A 213 -8.49 -9.46 -2.13
N TYR A 214 -8.53 -9.44 -3.45
CA TYR A 214 -8.52 -10.64 -4.28
C TYR A 214 -7.52 -10.43 -5.42
N HIS A 215 -6.94 -11.51 -5.92
CA HIS A 215 -6.11 -11.45 -7.10
C HIS A 215 -7.01 -11.34 -8.34
N ASP A 216 -6.80 -10.31 -9.16
CA ASP A 216 -7.43 -10.16 -10.47
C ASP A 216 -6.48 -10.70 -11.56
N PRO A 217 -6.82 -11.83 -12.23
CA PRO A 217 -5.97 -12.43 -13.26
C PRO A 217 -5.75 -11.54 -14.49
N TYR A 218 -6.67 -10.63 -14.78
CA TYR A 218 -6.58 -9.73 -15.93
C TYR A 218 -5.69 -8.54 -15.62
N ALA A 219 -5.87 -7.92 -14.45
CA ALA A 219 -5.04 -6.82 -14.01
C ALA A 219 -3.64 -7.28 -13.53
N LYS A 220 -3.50 -8.58 -13.19
CA LYS A 220 -2.29 -9.18 -12.60
C LYS A 220 -1.86 -8.41 -11.34
N SER A 221 -2.83 -8.12 -10.49
CA SER A 221 -2.70 -7.33 -9.26
C SER A 221 -3.68 -7.81 -8.20
N CYS A 222 -3.43 -7.39 -6.98
CA CYS A 222 -4.37 -7.47 -5.87
C CYS A 222 -5.32 -6.27 -5.90
N GLU A 223 -6.59 -6.55 -6.13
CA GLU A 223 -7.66 -5.55 -6.17
C GLU A 223 -8.51 -5.60 -4.90
N ALA A 224 -9.10 -4.47 -4.53
CA ALA A 224 -9.98 -4.41 -3.36
C ALA A 224 -11.28 -5.17 -3.64
N ARG A 225 -11.72 -5.97 -2.66
CA ARG A 225 -12.99 -6.69 -2.71
C ARG A 225 -14.18 -5.72 -2.66
N ALA A 226 -15.20 -6.00 -3.48
CA ALA A 226 -16.40 -5.20 -3.57
C ALA A 226 -17.26 -5.32 -2.30
N LYS A 227 -17.76 -4.18 -1.81
CA LYS A 227 -18.55 -4.10 -0.57
C LYS A 227 -20.02 -4.42 -0.84
N TYR A 228 -20.81 -4.56 0.22
CA TYR A 228 -22.25 -4.77 0.11
C TYR A 228 -22.91 -3.74 -0.82
N LYS A 229 -23.70 -4.23 -1.78
CA LYS A 229 -24.35 -3.45 -2.85
C LYS A 229 -23.43 -2.83 -3.91
N GLU A 230 -22.13 -3.10 -3.89
CA GLU A 230 -21.23 -2.73 -4.98
C GLU A 230 -21.26 -3.77 -6.10
N PRO A 231 -20.94 -3.37 -7.35
CA PRO A 231 -20.84 -4.29 -8.47
C PRO A 231 -19.78 -5.37 -8.23
N CYS A 232 -20.05 -6.58 -8.66
CA CYS A 232 -19.14 -7.73 -8.51
C CYS A 232 -19.10 -8.62 -9.74
N GLN A 233 -18.11 -9.49 -9.75
CA GLN A 233 -17.92 -10.53 -10.76
C GLN A 233 -17.68 -11.87 -10.07
N THR A 234 -18.11 -12.94 -10.73
CA THR A 234 -17.74 -14.32 -10.37
C THR A 234 -16.67 -14.81 -11.33
N SER A 235 -15.56 -15.29 -10.77
CA SER A 235 -14.45 -15.90 -11.49
C SER A 235 -14.24 -17.36 -11.05
N GLU A 236 -13.26 -18.05 -11.63
CA GLU A 236 -12.88 -19.41 -11.21
C GLU A 236 -12.46 -19.46 -9.74
N ASP A 237 -11.87 -18.38 -9.23
CA ASP A 237 -11.46 -18.21 -7.82
C ASP A 237 -12.60 -17.74 -6.89
N GLY A 238 -13.83 -17.67 -7.42
CA GLY A 238 -15.03 -17.27 -6.69
C GLY A 238 -15.44 -15.81 -6.89
N SER A 239 -16.23 -15.32 -5.94
CA SER A 239 -16.77 -13.96 -5.93
C SER A 239 -15.72 -12.95 -5.44
N ASN A 240 -15.61 -11.80 -6.11
CA ASN A 240 -14.76 -10.70 -5.65
C ASN A 240 -15.39 -9.85 -4.54
N CYS A 241 -16.47 -10.33 -3.90
CA CYS A 241 -17.09 -9.67 -2.77
C CYS A 241 -16.26 -9.78 -1.49
N TYR A 242 -16.43 -8.79 -0.62
CA TYR A 242 -15.80 -8.71 0.69
C TYR A 242 -16.39 -9.73 1.66
N SER A 243 -15.57 -10.29 2.55
CA SER A 243 -16.02 -11.24 3.58
C SER A 243 -16.74 -12.46 2.98
N ASN A 244 -17.78 -12.97 3.63
CA ASN A 244 -18.58 -14.11 3.18
C ASN A 244 -19.76 -13.74 2.25
N MET A 245 -19.72 -12.55 1.63
CA MET A 245 -20.73 -12.15 0.64
C MET A 245 -20.55 -12.90 -0.68
N ILE A 246 -21.66 -13.08 -1.38
CA ILE A 246 -21.70 -13.69 -2.71
C ILE A 246 -22.12 -12.65 -3.76
N CYS A 247 -21.71 -12.88 -4.99
CA CYS A 247 -22.11 -12.05 -6.10
C CYS A 247 -23.49 -12.51 -6.62
N VAL A 248 -24.54 -11.77 -6.29
CA VAL A 248 -25.92 -12.07 -6.69
C VAL A 248 -26.33 -11.09 -7.78
N SER A 249 -26.55 -11.61 -9.00
CA SER A 249 -26.96 -10.79 -10.14
C SER A 249 -26.01 -9.60 -10.41
N GLY A 250 -24.70 -9.80 -10.24
CA GLY A 250 -23.68 -8.76 -10.46
C GLY A 250 -23.52 -7.76 -9.32
N VAL A 251 -24.11 -8.00 -8.15
CA VAL A 251 -24.00 -7.14 -6.97
C VAL A 251 -23.66 -7.96 -5.72
N CYS A 252 -22.75 -7.46 -4.88
CA CYS A 252 -22.39 -8.13 -3.63
C CYS A 252 -23.55 -8.13 -2.65
N GLY A 253 -23.94 -9.32 -2.20
CA GLY A 253 -25.03 -9.53 -1.29
C GLY A 253 -24.86 -10.78 -0.44
N CYS A 254 -25.85 -11.02 0.42
CA CYS A 254 -25.93 -12.24 1.21
C CYS A 254 -26.78 -13.29 0.51
N ASN A 255 -26.59 -14.55 0.89
CA ASN A 255 -27.48 -15.62 0.44
C ASN A 255 -28.92 -15.36 0.96
N THR A 256 -29.92 -16.00 0.35
CA THR A 256 -31.34 -15.81 0.63
C THR A 256 -31.75 -16.12 2.07
N THR A 257 -30.98 -16.92 2.79
CA THR A 257 -31.20 -17.28 4.20
C THR A 257 -30.47 -16.37 5.20
N GLN A 258 -29.66 -15.43 4.71
CA GLN A 258 -28.80 -14.57 5.51
C GLN A 258 -29.22 -13.11 5.42
N TYR A 259 -28.85 -12.33 6.42
CA TYR A 259 -28.97 -10.87 6.40
C TYR A 259 -27.59 -10.23 6.48
N TYR A 260 -27.45 -9.05 5.88
CA TYR A 260 -26.23 -8.27 6.00
C TYR A 260 -26.20 -7.54 7.33
N ASN A 261 -25.14 -7.76 8.13
CA ASN A 261 -24.93 -7.05 9.38
C ASN A 261 -23.96 -5.88 9.15
N PRO A 262 -24.44 -4.62 9.17
CA PRO A 262 -23.59 -3.46 8.89
C PRO A 262 -22.53 -3.19 9.94
N ASN A 263 -22.64 -3.74 11.16
CA ASN A 263 -21.67 -3.51 12.24
C ASN A 263 -20.41 -4.36 12.07
N VAL A 264 -20.54 -5.55 11.49
CA VAL A 264 -19.41 -6.48 11.26
C VAL A 264 -19.07 -6.64 9.77
N HIS A 265 -19.80 -5.93 8.89
CA HIS A 265 -19.60 -5.94 7.45
C HIS A 265 -19.60 -7.35 6.82
N SER A 266 -20.45 -8.24 7.34
CA SER A 266 -20.57 -9.64 6.90
C SER A 266 -22.01 -10.11 6.82
N CYS A 267 -22.24 -11.22 6.15
CA CYS A 267 -23.51 -11.92 6.12
C CYS A 267 -23.64 -12.84 7.34
N ASN A 268 -24.73 -12.68 8.09
CA ASN A 268 -25.03 -13.52 9.24
C ASN A 268 -26.27 -14.36 8.95
N GLU A 269 -26.31 -15.56 9.53
CA GLU A 269 -27.52 -16.36 9.49
C GLU A 269 -28.67 -15.61 10.17
N SER A 270 -29.82 -15.58 9.50
CA SER A 270 -31.03 -15.09 10.12
C SER A 270 -31.37 -16.03 11.27
N LYS A 271 -31.42 -15.51 12.50
CA LYS A 271 -32.14 -16.21 13.57
C LYS A 271 -33.61 -16.26 13.13
N LEU A 272 -34.01 -17.32 12.46
CA LEU A 272 -35.43 -17.59 12.25
C LEU A 272 -36.07 -17.75 13.63
N PRO A 273 -37.24 -17.12 13.89
CA PRO A 273 -38.06 -17.45 15.04
C PRO A 273 -38.58 -18.89 14.98
#